data_AF-A0A1A8J2P8-F1
#
_entry.id   AF-A0A1A8J2P8-F1
#
_cell.length_a   1.000
_cell.length_b   1.000
_cell.length_c   1.000
_cell.angle_alpha   90.00
_cell.angle_beta   90.00
_cell.angle_gamma   90.00
#
_symmetry.space_group_name_H-M   'P 1'
#
loop_
_entity.id
_entity.type
_entity.pdbx_description
1 polymer ?
#
loop_
_entity_poly.entity_id
_entity_poly.type
_entity_poly.pdbx_seq_one_letter_code
_entity_poly.pdbx_strand_id
1 'polypeptide(L)' 'MSPPTDKDGVRRFLGFVTYLSKFIPNLGDVDAPLRQLLKSDMEYVWQPAQQMSFDKLKDSCSHPPVQKYFDPVQLVEI' A
#
# COMPACT_ATOMS: atom_id res chain seq x y z
N MET A 1 11.81 4.83 6.45
CA MET A 1 11.61 4.81 4.98
C MET A 1 11.45 6.24 4.51
N SER A 2 12.41 6.73 3.74
CA SER A 2 12.33 8.00 3.02
C SER A 2 11.40 7.85 1.80
N PRO A 3 10.69 8.92 1.39
CA PRO A 3 9.89 8.89 0.18
C PRO A 3 10.80 8.72 -1.06
N PRO A 4 10.37 7.94 -2.07
CA PRO A 4 11.13 7.79 -3.30
C PRO A 4 11.25 9.13 -4.04
N THR A 5 12.43 9.37 -4.63
CA THR A 5 12.74 10.57 -5.40
C THR A 5 12.49 10.40 -6.90
N ASP A 6 12.25 9.17 -7.34
CA ASP A 6 12.21 8.79 -8.75
C ASP A 6 11.06 7.80 -9.04
N LYS A 7 10.62 7.76 -10.31
CA LYS A 7 9.57 6.84 -10.79
C LYS A 7 9.92 5.37 -10.49
N ASP A 8 11.17 4.97 -10.63
CA ASP A 8 11.62 3.61 -10.30
C ASP A 8 11.50 3.28 -8.81
N GLY A 9 11.75 4.26 -7.94
CA GLY A 9 11.56 4.11 -6.49
C GLY A 9 10.09 3.90 -6.14
N VAL A 10 9.19 4.68 -6.75
CA VAL A 10 7.74 4.50 -6.62
C VAL A 10 7.32 3.11 -7.12
N ARG A 11 7.86 2.66 -8.25
CA ARG A 11 7.53 1.33 -8.82
C ARG A 11 7.95 0.19 -7.89
N ARG A 12 9.14 0.26 -7.30
CA ARG A 12 9.61 -0.72 -6.30
C ARG A 12 8.72 -0.73 -5.07
N PHE A 13 8.38 0.45 -4.55
CA PHE A 13 7.50 0.57 -3.39
C PHE A 13 6.10 -0.01 -3.68
N LEU A 14 5.48 0.38 -4.80
CA LEU A 14 4.18 -0.18 -5.20
C LEU A 14 4.23 -1.68 -5.43
N GLY A 15 5.34 -2.23 -5.94
CA GLY A 15 5.53 -3.68 -6.04
C GLY A 15 5.47 -4.38 -4.68
N PHE A 16 6.16 -3.82 -3.68
CA PHE A 16 6.11 -4.32 -2.30
C PHE A 16 4.70 -4.20 -1.68
N VAL A 17 4.05 -3.04 -1.84
CA VAL A 17 2.68 -2.83 -1.34
C VAL A 17 1.69 -3.77 -2.02
N THR A 18 1.85 -4.04 -3.31
CA THR A 18 0.99 -4.98 -4.06
C THR A 18 1.08 -6.40 -3.50
N TYR A 19 2.25 -6.82 -3.04
CA TYR A 19 2.41 -8.10 -2.35
C TYR A 19 1.59 -8.18 -1.05
N LEU A 20 1.44 -7.04 -0.36
CA LEU A 20 0.63 -6.90 0.85
C LEU A 20 -0.83 -6.50 0.58
N SER A 21 -1.25 -6.42 -0.69
CA SER A 21 -2.60 -5.96 -1.08
C SER A 21 -3.74 -6.72 -0.41
N LYS A 22 -3.56 -8.02 -0.15
CA LYS A 22 -4.53 -8.86 0.59
C LYS A 22 -4.79 -8.41 2.04
N PHE A 23 -3.90 -7.60 2.60
CA PHE A 23 -3.98 -7.06 3.95
C PHE A 23 -4.38 -5.59 4.00
N ILE A 24 -4.39 -4.90 2.86
CA ILE A 24 -4.65 -3.47 2.78
C ILE A 24 -6.00 -3.27 2.09
N PRO A 25 -7.08 -3.01 2.86
CA PRO A 25 -8.38 -2.71 2.26
C PRO A 25 -8.29 -1.41 1.45
N ASN A 26 -8.99 -1.37 0.31
CA ASN A 26 -9.03 -0.22 -0.60
C ASN A 26 -7.67 0.24 -1.12
N LEU A 27 -6.71 -0.69 -1.30
CA LEU A 27 -5.39 -0.37 -1.82
C LEU A 27 -5.43 0.48 -3.10
N GLY A 28 -6.36 0.18 -4.02
CA GLY A 28 -6.49 0.91 -5.29
C GLY A 28 -6.77 2.41 -5.14
N ASP A 29 -7.52 2.81 -4.11
CA ASP A 29 -7.80 4.22 -3.84
C ASP A 29 -6.63 4.90 -3.15
N VAL A 30 -5.94 4.17 -2.27
CA VAL A 30 -4.78 4.68 -1.53
C VAL A 30 -3.55 4.79 -2.45
N ASP A 31 -3.34 3.86 -3.37
CA ASP A 31 -2.19 3.85 -4.26
C ASP A 31 -2.39 4.64 -5.57
N ALA A 32 -3.62 5.06 -5.87
CA ALA A 32 -3.99 5.86 -7.04
C ALA A 32 -3.07 7.08 -7.28
N PRO A 33 -2.81 7.98 -6.30
CA PRO A 33 -1.95 9.14 -6.53
C PRO A 33 -0.47 8.76 -6.75
N LEU A 34 -0.02 7.62 -6.21
CA LEU A 34 1.33 7.10 -6.51
C LEU A 34 1.40 6.49 -7.91
N ARG A 35 0.33 5.81 -8.36
CA ARG A 35 0.22 5.31 -9.74
C ARG A 35 0.18 6.44 -10.77
N GLN A 36 -0.40 7.59 -10.43
CA GLN A 36 -0.38 8.77 -11.30
C GLN A 36 1.05 9.24 -11.59
N LEU A 37 1.97 9.17 -10.61
CA LEU A 37 3.39 9.50 -10.82
C LEU A 37 4.09 8.58 -11.83
N LEU A 38 3.59 7.36 -12.01
CA LEU A 38 4.15 6.39 -12.94
C LEU A 38 3.63 6.55 -14.38
N LYS A 39 2.64 7.42 -14.61
CA LYS A 39 2.15 7.68 -15.97
C LYS A 39 3.25 8.35 -16.79
N SER A 40 3.40 7.90 -18.03
CA SER A 40 4.40 8.42 -18.99
C SER A 40 4.11 9.87 -19.37
N ASP A 41 2.83 10.24 -19.38
CA ASP A 41 2.32 11.54 -19.79
C ASP A 41 2.31 12.59 -18.66
N MET A 42 2.73 12.21 -17.44
CA MET A 42 2.78 13.11 -16.30
C MET A 42 4.21 13.32 -15.83
N GLU A 43 4.53 14.59 -15.55
CA GLU A 43 5.75 14.98 -14.86
C GLU A 43 5.77 14.36 -13.45
N TYR A 44 6.96 13.94 -13.00
CA TYR A 44 7.12 13.42 -11.65
C TYR A 44 7.05 14.58 -10.65
N VAL A 45 5.86 14.84 -10.11
CA VAL A 45 5.64 15.90 -9.12
C VAL A 45 5.18 15.28 -7.82
N TRP A 46 6.04 15.33 -6.80
CA TRP A 46 5.68 14.86 -5.46
C TRP A 46 4.86 15.93 -4.72
N GLN A 47 3.54 15.78 -4.69
CA GLN A 47 2.63 16.68 -3.98
C GLN A 47 2.17 16.09 -2.65
N PRO A 48 1.48 16.88 -1.79
CA PRO A 48 0.97 16.38 -0.52
C PRO A 48 0.07 15.15 -0.65
N ALA A 49 -0.68 15.01 -1.75
CA ALA A 49 -1.53 13.84 -2.00
C ALA A 49 -0.73 12.53 -2.11
N GLN A 50 0.42 12.55 -2.78
CA GLN A 50 1.32 11.41 -2.89
C GLN A 50 1.99 11.10 -1.56
N GLN A 51 2.40 12.14 -0.82
CA GLN A 51 2.97 11.97 0.52
C GLN A 51 1.97 11.33 1.48
N MET A 52 0.73 11.84 1.55
CA MET A 52 -0.32 11.27 2.38
C MET A 52 -0.60 9.80 2.05
N SER A 53 -0.54 9.46 0.77
CA SER A 53 -0.77 8.09 0.29
C SER A 53 0.40 7.17 0.64
N PHE A 54 1.63 7.65 0.46
CA PHE A 54 2.82 6.95 0.90
C PHE A 54 2.79 6.67 2.41
N ASP A 55 2.42 7.66 3.23
CA ASP A 55 2.35 7.51 4.68
C ASP A 55 1.25 6.53 5.11
N LYS A 56 0.06 6.58 4.47
CA LYS A 56 -1.01 5.60 4.71
C LYS A 56 -0.59 4.17 4.38
N LEU A 57 0.09 3.97 3.25
CA LEU A 57 0.57 2.66 2.85
C LEU A 57 1.67 2.15 3.79
N LYS A 58 2.58 3.03 4.20
CA LYS A 58 3.62 2.72 5.18
C LYS A 58 3.01 2.32 6.53
N ASP A 59 1.98 3.03 6.98
CA ASP A 59 1.26 2.69 8.21
C ASP A 59 0.56 1.33 8.08
N SER A 60 -0.14 1.09 6.97
CA SER A 60 -0.79 -0.19 6.68
C SER A 60 0.20 -1.36 6.59
N CYS A 61 1.40 -1.12 6.05
CA CYS A 61 2.46 -2.13 6.01
C CYS A 61 3.11 -2.37 7.38
N SER A 62 3.12 -1.36 8.26
CA SER A 62 3.69 -1.45 9.61
C SER A 62 2.70 -2.06 10.62
N HIS A 63 1.41 -1.89 10.35
CA HIS A 63 0.30 -2.43 11.13
C HIS A 63 -0.54 -3.37 10.25
N PRO A 64 0.01 -4.51 9.79
CA PRO A 64 -0.80 -5.48 9.08
C PRO A 64 -1.96 -5.89 10.00
N PRO A 65 -3.22 -5.88 9.53
CA PRO A 65 -4.31 -6.44 10.30
C PRO A 65 -3.89 -7.86 10.65
N VAL A 66 -3.78 -8.13 11.96
CA VAL A 66 -3.42 -9.46 12.46
C VAL A 66 -4.43 -10.41 11.84
N GLN A 67 -4.03 -11.10 10.78
CA GLN A 67 -4.83 -12.12 10.15
C GLN A 67 -5.09 -13.10 11.29
N LYS A 68 -6.29 -13.06 11.87
CA LYS A 68 -6.68 -13.95 12.95
C LYS A 68 -6.26 -15.34 12.49
N TYR A 69 -5.32 -15.94 13.23
CA TYR A 69 -4.96 -17.32 12.99
C TYR A 69 -6.27 -18.10 12.98
N PHE A 70 -6.47 -18.92 11.95
CA PHE A 70 -7.61 -19.82 11.95
C PHE A 70 -7.47 -20.70 13.18
N ASP A 71 -8.38 -20.52 14.14
CA ASP A 71 -8.41 -21.27 15.38
C ASP A 71 -9.22 -22.54 15.11
N PRO A 72 -8.61 -23.73 14.98
CA PRO A 72 -9.35 -24.97 14.73
C PRO A 72 -10.23 -25.40 15.92
N VAL A 73 -10.24 -24.63 17.01
CA VAL A 73 -11.01 -24.88 18.23
C VAL A 73 -12.26 -23.98 18.33
N GLN A 74 -12.66 -23.31 17.25
CA GLN A 74 -14.01 -22.72 17.23
C GLN A 74 -15.03 -23.85 17.10
N LEU A 75 -15.50 -24.32 18.25
CA LEU A 75 -16.48 -25.39 18.44
C LEU A 75 -17.50 -25.44 17.29
N VAL A 76 -17.57 -26.60 16.67
CA VAL A 76 -18.79 -27.07 16.00
C VAL A 76 -19.87 -27.11 17.07
N GLU A 77 -20.79 -26.15 17.06
CA GLU A 77 -22.07 -26.34 17.72
C GLU A 77 -22.93 -27.24 16.82
N ILE A 78 -23.28 -28.40 17.40
CA ILE A 78 -24.18 -29.44 16.88
C ILE A 78 -25.63 -28.97 17.06
#